data_AF-A0A0E0AVF0-F1
#
_entry.id   AF-A0A0E0AVF0-F1
#
_cell.length_a   1.000
_cell.length_b   1.000
_cell.length_c   1.000
_cell.angle_alpha   90.00
_cell.angle_beta   90.00
_cell.angle_gamma   90.00
#
_symmetry.space_group_name_H-M   'P 1'
#
loop_
_entity.id
_entity.type
_entity.pdbx_description
1 polymer ?
#
loop_
_entity_poly.entity_id
_entity_poly.type
_entity_poly.pdbx_seq_one_letter_code
_entity_poly.pdbx_strand_id
1 'polypeptide(L)'
;MQNTDESVAARPRAMMSSPTPAPLLPVAPLDGGGGYLRWKESVLLRLRTLDLAYVLSEHQPEDGRTRDDELCRGHILATLSDRLLPDYAHHATAAAAWRALARTYDMDGKLPNLPLDRFFAYRFVDGEPVLEQLAHLEAMGVAGKLDDRTMYGLVHQKLPPALVKAIALASPPRGRVCAVKFAVASTLRTRKTTTTKEETTQMKITGARNGRGAIAGRATTVARRGTSPGTAEDELDRSVKR
;
A
#
# COMPACT_ATOMS: atom_id res chain seq x y z
N MET A 1 4.23 -83.07 -25.21
CA MET A 1 4.36 -83.14 -23.73
C MET A 1 4.90 -81.80 -23.25
N GLN A 2 4.17 -81.20 -22.30
CA GLN A 2 4.54 -80.11 -21.39
C GLN A 2 4.95 -78.75 -21.99
N ASN A 3 3.94 -77.89 -22.13
CA ASN A 3 4.07 -76.45 -21.90
C ASN A 3 4.21 -76.21 -20.40
N THR A 4 5.23 -75.47 -19.97
CA THR A 4 5.25 -74.83 -18.64
C THR A 4 5.26 -73.33 -18.81
N ASP A 5 4.21 -72.78 -18.23
CA ASP A 5 3.81 -71.40 -18.02
C ASP A 5 4.80 -70.70 -17.09
N GLU A 6 5.37 -69.57 -17.52
CA GLU A 6 6.02 -68.62 -16.60
C GLU A 6 5.62 -67.20 -17.00
N SER A 7 4.36 -66.87 -16.71
CA SER A 7 3.81 -65.52 -16.69
C SER A 7 4.55 -64.64 -15.67
N VAL A 8 5.66 -64.02 -16.09
CA VAL A 8 6.25 -62.88 -15.39
C VAL A 8 5.37 -61.66 -15.64
N ALA A 9 4.43 -61.43 -14.72
CA ALA A 9 3.64 -60.21 -14.65
C ALA A 9 4.59 -59.02 -14.38
N ALA A 10 4.99 -58.33 -15.44
CA ALA A 10 5.69 -57.05 -15.36
C ALA A 10 4.74 -56.02 -14.74
N ARG A 11 5.07 -55.62 -13.50
CA ARG A 11 4.36 -54.63 -12.69
C ARG A 11 4.13 -53.34 -13.49
N PRO A 12 2.96 -52.70 -13.42
CA PRO A 12 2.75 -51.41 -14.07
C PRO A 12 3.72 -50.40 -13.46
N ARG A 13 4.58 -49.86 -14.32
CA ARG A 13 5.50 -48.75 -14.01
C ARG A 13 4.61 -47.58 -13.60
N ALA A 14 4.58 -47.25 -12.31
CA ALA A 14 3.88 -46.08 -11.82
C ALA A 14 4.39 -44.87 -12.62
N MET A 15 3.53 -44.30 -13.46
CA MET A 15 3.74 -42.97 -14.03
C MET A 15 3.77 -42.04 -12.83
N MET A 16 4.97 -41.67 -12.38
CA MET A 16 5.12 -40.58 -11.45
C MET A 16 4.54 -39.36 -12.16
N SER A 17 3.38 -38.90 -11.69
CA SER A 17 2.79 -37.64 -12.11
C SER A 17 3.90 -36.60 -12.11
N SER A 18 4.17 -36.02 -13.27
CA SER A 18 5.07 -34.88 -13.38
C SER A 18 4.66 -33.86 -12.32
N PRO A 19 5.58 -33.36 -11.47
CA PRO A 19 5.21 -32.31 -10.55
C PRO A 19 4.71 -31.13 -11.38
N THR A 20 3.43 -30.77 -11.20
CA THR A 20 2.88 -29.53 -11.75
C THR A 20 3.83 -28.41 -11.33
N PRO A 21 4.43 -27.66 -12.27
CA PRO A 21 5.35 -26.59 -11.91
C PRO A 21 4.60 -25.61 -11.00
N ALA A 22 5.19 -25.32 -9.84
CA ALA A 22 4.60 -24.39 -8.90
C ALA A 22 4.35 -23.06 -9.63
N PRO A 23 3.16 -22.43 -9.46
CA PRO A 23 2.87 -21.17 -10.13
C PRO A 23 3.90 -20.14 -9.68
N LEU A 24 4.56 -19.50 -10.65
CA LEU A 24 5.52 -18.44 -10.38
C LEU A 24 4.80 -17.29 -9.69
N LEU A 25 5.44 -16.71 -8.67
CA LEU A 25 4.92 -15.54 -7.98
C LEU A 25 4.65 -14.43 -9.01
N PRO A 26 3.41 -13.88 -9.09
CA PRO A 26 3.11 -12.81 -10.03
C PRO A 26 3.90 -11.55 -9.67
N VAL A 27 4.48 -10.92 -10.68
CA VAL A 27 5.25 -9.68 -10.54
C VAL A 27 4.54 -8.64 -11.38
N ALA A 28 4.14 -7.54 -10.75
CA ALA A 28 3.60 -6.39 -11.48
C ALA A 28 4.71 -5.80 -12.37
N PRO A 29 4.43 -5.48 -13.65
CA PRO A 29 5.45 -4.94 -14.54
C PRO A 29 6.05 -3.64 -13.99
N LEU A 30 7.36 -3.47 -14.15
CA LEU A 30 8.01 -2.18 -13.95
C LEU A 30 7.63 -1.26 -15.11
N ASP A 31 7.02 -0.12 -14.82
CA ASP A 31 6.59 0.86 -15.84
C ASP A 31 7.04 2.30 -15.52
N GLY A 32 8.23 2.46 -14.93
CA GLY A 32 8.84 3.77 -14.65
C GLY A 32 9.37 3.89 -13.23
N GLY A 33 9.53 5.13 -12.75
CA GLY A 33 10.14 5.41 -11.44
C GLY A 33 9.30 4.98 -10.24
N GLY A 34 7.98 4.86 -10.40
CA GLY A 34 7.08 4.40 -9.34
C GLY A 34 7.17 2.88 -9.15
N GLY A 35 7.25 2.43 -7.90
CA GLY A 35 7.12 1.01 -7.57
C GLY A 35 8.38 0.15 -7.81
N TYR A 36 9.52 0.73 -8.18
CA TYR A 36 10.78 -0.01 -8.37
C TYR A 36 11.15 -0.88 -7.16
N LEU A 37 11.05 -0.36 -5.93
CA LEU A 37 11.38 -1.16 -4.74
C LEU A 37 10.49 -2.40 -4.61
N ARG A 38 9.18 -2.24 -4.83
CA ARG A 38 8.23 -3.37 -4.85
C ARG A 38 8.57 -4.37 -5.95
N TRP A 39 8.85 -3.86 -7.16
CA TRP A 39 9.24 -4.69 -8.31
C TRP A 39 10.52 -5.48 -8.02
N LYS A 40 11.57 -4.81 -7.54
CA LYS A 40 12.88 -5.37 -7.21
C LYS A 40 12.73 -6.52 -6.21
N GLU A 41 12.03 -6.31 -5.11
CA GLU A 41 11.78 -7.36 -4.11
C GLU A 41 10.98 -8.53 -4.68
N SER A 42 9.98 -8.26 -5.51
CA SER A 42 9.16 -9.30 -6.13
C SER A 42 9.96 -10.18 -7.11
N VAL A 43 10.82 -9.56 -7.92
CA VAL A 43 11.73 -10.27 -8.83
C VAL A 43 12.76 -11.08 -8.05
N LEU A 44 13.37 -10.52 -7.00
CA LEU A 44 14.33 -11.24 -6.15
C LEU A 44 13.70 -12.47 -5.50
N LEU A 45 12.47 -12.34 -4.97
CA LEU A 45 11.74 -13.48 -4.41
C LEU A 45 11.50 -14.57 -5.46
N ARG A 46 11.05 -14.19 -6.67
CA ARG A 46 10.87 -15.14 -7.78
C ARG A 46 12.18 -15.84 -8.14
N LEU A 47 13.28 -15.11 -8.29
CA LEU A 47 14.58 -15.68 -8.63
C LEU A 47 15.12 -16.60 -7.53
N ARG A 48 14.85 -16.31 -6.25
CA ARG A 48 15.19 -17.21 -5.14
C ARG A 48 14.38 -18.50 -5.18
N THR A 49 13.09 -18.44 -5.50
CA THR A 49 12.25 -19.65 -5.67
C THR A 49 12.77 -20.54 -6.81
N LEU A 50 13.40 -19.95 -7.82
CA LEU A 50 13.98 -20.66 -8.96
C LEU A 50 15.45 -21.06 -8.76
N ASP A 51 16.03 -20.74 -7.60
CA ASP A 51 17.47 -20.87 -7.31
C ASP A 51 18.37 -20.16 -8.35
N LEU A 52 17.91 -19.03 -8.89
CA LEU A 52 18.64 -18.20 -9.87
C LEU A 52 19.20 -16.92 -9.27
N ALA A 53 18.88 -16.60 -8.00
CA ALA A 53 19.30 -15.33 -7.38
C ALA A 53 20.82 -15.16 -7.33
N TYR A 54 21.57 -16.26 -7.25
CA TYR A 54 23.02 -16.23 -7.24
C TYR A 54 23.60 -15.62 -8.54
N VAL A 55 22.89 -15.72 -9.68
CA VAL A 55 23.33 -15.25 -11.01
C VAL A 55 23.58 -13.74 -11.01
N LEU A 56 22.90 -13.00 -10.13
CA LEU A 56 23.06 -11.55 -10.03
C LEU A 56 24.34 -11.14 -9.28
N SER A 57 25.08 -12.09 -8.72
CA SER A 57 26.28 -11.85 -7.91
C SER A 57 27.53 -11.69 -8.79
N GLU A 58 28.54 -11.00 -8.25
CA GLU A 58 29.76 -10.62 -8.99
C GLU A 58 30.74 -11.79 -9.23
N HIS A 59 30.64 -12.85 -8.44
CA HIS A 59 31.51 -14.03 -8.51
C HIS A 59 30.89 -15.11 -9.40
N GLN A 60 30.85 -14.86 -10.71
CA GLN A 60 30.41 -15.87 -11.68
C GLN A 60 31.59 -16.78 -12.05
N PRO A 61 31.48 -18.12 -11.93
CA PRO A 61 32.49 -19.02 -12.48
C PRO A 61 32.40 -19.04 -14.02
N GLU A 62 33.55 -18.94 -14.68
CA GLU A 62 33.71 -18.73 -16.14
C GLU A 62 33.02 -19.80 -17.01
N ASP A 63 32.85 -21.04 -16.54
CA ASP A 63 32.55 -22.18 -17.43
C ASP A 63 31.19 -22.89 -17.19
N GLY A 64 30.25 -22.30 -16.44
CA GLY A 64 29.11 -23.07 -15.91
C GLY A 64 27.67 -22.75 -16.28
N ARG A 65 27.31 -21.54 -16.78
CA ARG A 65 25.94 -21.00 -16.51
C ARG A 65 25.29 -20.14 -17.60
N THR A 66 25.49 -20.40 -18.89
CA THR A 66 24.73 -19.72 -19.96
C THR A 66 23.22 -19.90 -19.80
N ARG A 67 22.76 -21.13 -19.50
CA ARG A 67 21.33 -21.41 -19.33
C ARG A 67 20.70 -20.68 -18.15
N ASP A 68 21.36 -20.69 -16.99
CA ASP A 68 20.82 -20.04 -15.78
C ASP A 68 20.87 -18.51 -15.92
N ASP A 69 21.88 -17.96 -16.59
CA ASP A 69 21.91 -16.55 -16.96
C ASP A 69 20.77 -16.19 -17.93
N GLU A 70 20.56 -16.97 -18.99
CA GLU A 70 19.47 -16.77 -19.94
C GLU A 70 18.09 -16.84 -19.27
N LEU A 71 17.87 -17.82 -18.39
CA LEU A 71 16.62 -17.95 -17.63
C LEU A 71 16.44 -16.77 -16.67
N CYS A 72 17.47 -16.41 -15.91
CA CYS A 72 17.42 -15.28 -14.99
C CYS A 72 17.13 -13.97 -15.74
N ARG A 73 17.82 -13.75 -16.85
CA ARG A 73 17.61 -12.60 -17.75
C ARG A 73 16.19 -12.58 -18.30
N GLY A 74 15.69 -13.72 -18.78
CA GLY A 74 14.33 -13.88 -19.27
C GLY A 74 13.28 -13.53 -18.21
N HIS A 75 13.48 -13.98 -16.96
CA HIS A 75 12.58 -13.65 -15.84
C HIS A 75 12.60 -12.17 -15.47
N ILE A 76 13.74 -11.49 -15.58
CA ILE A 76 13.84 -10.04 -15.36
C ILE A 76 13.09 -9.31 -16.48
N LEU A 77 13.42 -9.60 -17.75
CA LEU A 77 12.86 -8.94 -18.92
C LEU A 77 11.34 -9.13 -19.03
N ALA A 78 10.82 -10.32 -18.71
CA ALA A 78 9.39 -10.62 -18.69
C ALA A 78 8.59 -9.84 -17.64
N THR A 79 9.26 -9.08 -16.76
CA THR A 79 8.62 -8.22 -15.75
C THR A 79 8.79 -6.74 -16.03
N LEU A 80 9.30 -6.39 -17.21
CA LEU A 80 9.36 -5.01 -17.69
C LEU A 80 8.10 -4.71 -18.51
N SER A 81 7.66 -3.46 -18.52
CA SER A 81 6.64 -3.03 -19.48
C SER A 81 7.19 -3.06 -20.90
N ASP A 82 6.29 -3.15 -21.89
CA ASP A 82 6.66 -3.17 -23.32
C ASP A 82 7.50 -1.95 -23.73
N ARG A 83 7.32 -0.82 -23.04
CA ARG A 83 8.12 0.40 -23.25
C ARG A 83 9.57 0.23 -22.78
N LEU A 84 9.79 -0.46 -21.66
CA LEU A 84 11.12 -0.62 -21.06
C LEU A 84 11.88 -1.83 -21.64
N LEU A 85 11.17 -2.83 -22.16
CA LEU A 85 11.79 -4.05 -22.68
C LEU A 85 12.93 -3.77 -23.70
N PRO A 86 12.75 -2.93 -24.74
CA PRO A 86 13.81 -2.67 -25.73
C PRO A 86 15.05 -2.02 -25.11
N ASP A 87 14.87 -1.16 -24.10
CA ASP A 87 15.96 -0.43 -23.45
C ASP A 87 16.89 -1.36 -22.66
N TYR A 88 16.40 -2.50 -22.18
CA TYR A 88 17.17 -3.41 -21.32
C TYR A 88 17.47 -4.78 -21.97
N ALA A 89 16.79 -5.13 -23.06
CA ALA A 89 16.97 -6.42 -23.74
C ALA A 89 18.37 -6.62 -24.35
N HIS A 90 19.09 -5.53 -24.66
CA HIS A 90 20.41 -5.57 -25.28
C HIS A 90 21.55 -5.99 -24.32
N HIS A 91 21.27 -6.09 -23.02
CA HIS A 91 22.27 -6.51 -22.04
C HIS A 91 22.56 -8.01 -22.17
N ALA A 92 23.83 -8.35 -22.39
CA ALA A 92 24.26 -9.73 -22.64
C ALA A 92 24.00 -10.68 -21.46
N THR A 93 24.04 -10.18 -20.22
CA THR A 93 23.87 -10.98 -19.00
C THR A 93 22.74 -10.48 -18.12
N ALA A 94 22.15 -11.38 -17.33
CA ALA A 94 21.12 -11.04 -16.34
C ALA A 94 21.65 -10.01 -15.33
N ALA A 95 22.89 -10.19 -14.87
CA ALA A 95 23.54 -9.28 -13.93
C ALA A 95 23.78 -7.88 -14.54
N ALA A 96 24.09 -7.78 -15.83
CA ALA A 96 24.22 -6.49 -16.52
C ALA A 96 22.86 -5.77 -16.60
N ALA A 97 21.79 -6.47 -16.99
CA ALA A 97 20.44 -5.92 -17.03
C ALA A 97 19.96 -5.46 -15.65
N TRP A 98 20.16 -6.30 -14.62
CA TRP A 98 19.81 -5.99 -13.23
C TRP A 98 20.51 -4.74 -12.71
N ARG A 99 21.82 -4.62 -12.93
CA ARG A 99 22.59 -3.44 -12.52
C ARG A 99 22.17 -2.19 -13.29
N ALA A 100 21.83 -2.30 -14.57
CA ALA A 100 21.34 -1.17 -15.36
C ALA A 100 20.01 -0.65 -14.81
N LEU A 101 19.06 -1.54 -14.49
CA LEU A 101 17.80 -1.19 -13.85
C LEU A 101 18.01 -0.50 -12.49
N ALA A 102 18.91 -1.05 -11.66
CA ALA A 102 19.25 -0.43 -10.38
C ALA A 102 19.90 0.96 -10.55
N ARG A 103 20.78 1.13 -11.54
CA ARG A 103 21.33 2.44 -11.88
C ARG A 103 20.28 3.42 -12.37
N THR A 104 19.14 3.03 -12.90
CA THR A 104 18.12 3.99 -13.31
C THR A 104 17.14 4.30 -12.18
N TYR A 105 16.73 3.28 -11.43
CA TYR A 105 15.55 3.38 -10.56
C TYR A 105 15.82 3.24 -9.06
N ASP A 106 17.00 2.76 -8.65
CA ASP A 106 17.36 2.64 -7.23
C ASP A 106 17.82 4.00 -6.66
N MET A 107 16.87 4.90 -6.46
CA MET A 107 17.13 6.27 -6.02
C MET A 107 17.43 6.37 -4.52
N ASP A 108 16.86 5.48 -3.70
CA ASP A 108 17.06 5.47 -2.25
C ASP A 108 18.52 5.12 -1.89
N GLY A 109 19.17 4.25 -2.67
CA GLY A 109 20.60 3.96 -2.51
C GLY A 109 21.52 5.08 -3.01
N LYS A 110 21.05 5.93 -3.93
CA LYS A 110 21.86 6.99 -4.57
C LYS A 110 21.81 8.32 -3.84
N LEU A 111 20.66 8.63 -3.25
CA LEU A 111 20.41 9.88 -2.55
C LEU A 111 20.18 9.53 -1.08
N PRO A 112 21.25 9.49 -0.25
CA PRO A 112 21.14 9.02 1.13
C PRO A 112 20.18 9.87 1.99
N ASN A 113 19.95 11.12 1.60
CA ASN A 113 19.01 12.02 2.27
C ASN A 113 17.59 11.96 1.71
N LEU A 114 17.36 11.31 0.57
CA LEU A 114 16.04 11.25 -0.08
C LEU A 114 14.93 10.70 0.84
N PRO A 115 15.14 9.64 1.64
CA PRO A 115 14.14 9.20 2.61
C PRO A 115 13.80 10.29 3.64
N LEU A 116 14.79 11.04 4.08
CA LEU A 116 14.63 12.12 5.06
C LEU A 116 13.97 13.35 4.42
N ASP A 117 14.30 13.69 3.18
CA ASP A 117 13.67 14.76 2.41
C ASP A 117 12.18 14.46 2.19
N ARG A 118 11.85 13.21 1.80
CA ARG A 118 10.46 12.74 1.70
C ARG A 118 9.74 12.82 3.04
N PHE A 119 10.41 12.40 4.12
CA PHE A 119 9.85 12.50 5.47
C PHE A 119 9.50 13.96 5.81
N PHE A 120 10.41 14.91 5.57
CA PHE A 120 10.16 16.33 5.84
C PHE A 120 9.11 16.94 4.91
N ALA A 121 9.03 16.52 3.65
CA ALA A 121 8.01 16.97 2.71
C ALA A 121 6.62 16.35 2.97
N TYR A 122 6.55 15.22 3.66
CA TYR A 122 5.30 14.49 3.88
C TYR A 122 4.28 15.33 4.66
N ARG A 123 3.04 15.33 4.17
CA ARG A 123 1.85 15.89 4.80
C ARG A 123 0.72 14.87 4.78
N PHE A 124 -0.07 14.84 5.85
CA PHE A 124 -1.25 14.01 5.90
C PHE A 124 -2.27 14.48 4.87
N VAL A 125 -2.91 13.52 4.21
CA VAL A 125 -3.98 13.73 3.24
C VAL A 125 -5.31 13.48 3.95
N ASP A 126 -6.21 14.46 3.82
CA ASP A 126 -7.57 14.35 4.35
C ASP A 126 -8.35 13.25 3.62
N GLY A 127 -9.14 12.48 4.37
CA GLY A 127 -9.92 11.36 3.83
C GLY A 127 -9.17 10.03 3.77
N GLU A 128 -7.84 10.03 3.85
CA GLU A 128 -7.05 8.80 3.84
C GLU A 128 -6.91 8.18 5.25
N PRO A 129 -6.82 6.84 5.36
CA PRO A 129 -6.64 6.16 6.64
C PRO A 129 -5.39 6.61 7.41
N VAL A 130 -5.59 7.20 8.59
CA VAL A 130 -4.52 7.84 9.38
C VAL A 130 -3.44 6.85 9.83
N LEU A 131 -3.81 5.59 10.09
CA LEU A 131 -2.86 4.59 10.61
C LEU A 131 -1.85 4.18 9.53
N GLU A 132 -2.32 4.05 8.29
CA GLU A 132 -1.55 3.73 7.10
C GLU A 132 -0.63 4.88 6.74
N GLN A 133 -1.12 6.12 6.84
CA GLN A 133 -0.31 7.33 6.71
C GLN A 133 0.79 7.41 7.78
N LEU A 134 0.48 7.07 9.03
CA LEU A 134 1.46 6.99 10.11
C LEU A 134 2.49 5.89 9.88
N ALA A 135 2.08 4.70 9.43
CA ALA A 135 2.98 3.61 9.12
C ALA A 135 3.93 3.99 7.97
N HIS A 136 3.42 4.68 6.95
CA HIS A 136 4.23 5.18 5.85
C HIS A 136 5.25 6.24 6.31
N LEU A 137 4.82 7.20 7.14
CA LEU A 137 5.69 8.22 7.71
C LEU A 137 6.79 7.61 8.59
N GLU A 138 6.46 6.60 9.40
CA GLU A 138 7.43 5.86 10.21
C GLU A 138 8.45 5.12 9.34
N ALA A 139 8.00 4.45 8.27
CA ALA A 139 8.89 3.75 7.35
C ALA A 139 9.92 4.68 6.70
N MET A 140 9.51 5.91 6.33
CA MET A 140 10.45 6.93 5.84
C MET A 140 11.45 7.37 6.91
N GLY A 141 11.00 7.53 8.16
CA GLY A 141 11.89 7.88 9.27
C GLY A 141 12.93 6.80 9.57
N VAL A 142 12.52 5.53 9.55
CA VAL A 142 13.44 4.37 9.71
C VAL A 142 14.44 4.32 8.56
N ALA A 143 13.99 4.50 7.32
CA ALA A 143 14.86 4.54 6.15
C ALA A 143 15.86 5.71 6.21
N GLY A 144 15.44 6.85 6.78
CA GLY A 144 16.29 8.01 7.10
C GLY A 144 17.15 7.86 8.36
N LYS A 145 17.15 6.68 9.00
CA LYS A 145 17.92 6.36 10.22
C LYS A 145 17.65 7.29 11.41
N LEU A 146 16.41 7.75 11.57
CA LEU A 146 16.00 8.52 12.74
C LEU A 146 15.88 7.62 13.97
N ASP A 147 16.40 8.06 15.12
CA ASP A 147 16.16 7.39 16.39
C ASP A 147 14.71 7.60 16.87
N ASP A 148 14.23 6.68 17.71
CA ASP A 148 12.85 6.66 18.21
C ASP A 148 12.39 7.99 18.84
N ARG A 149 13.30 8.70 19.54
CA ARG A 149 12.97 9.94 20.24
C ARG A 149 12.81 11.09 19.26
N THR A 150 13.74 11.21 18.31
CA THR A 150 13.66 12.19 17.23
C THR A 150 12.45 11.92 16.33
N MET A 151 12.21 10.65 15.97
CA MET A 151 11.06 10.25 15.18
C MET A 151 9.74 10.60 15.87
N TYR A 152 9.60 10.32 17.17
CA TYR A 152 8.41 10.69 17.94
C TYR A 152 8.14 12.21 17.89
N GLY A 153 9.17 13.03 18.13
CA GLY A 153 9.02 14.49 18.12
C GLY A 153 8.58 15.03 16.76
N LEU A 154 9.20 14.54 15.68
CA LEU A 154 8.91 15.00 14.32
C LEU A 154 7.55 14.50 13.80
N VAL A 155 7.18 13.25 14.09
CA VAL A 155 5.85 12.72 13.76
C VAL A 155 4.77 13.52 14.48
N HIS A 156 4.97 13.84 15.77
CA HIS A 156 4.01 14.63 16.54
C HIS A 156 3.77 16.02 15.92
N GLN A 157 4.81 16.66 15.38
CA GLN A 157 4.69 17.96 14.71
C GLN A 157 3.93 17.89 13.38
N LYS A 158 3.96 16.73 12.71
CA LYS A 158 3.31 16.53 11.40
C LYS A 158 1.85 16.10 11.49
N LEU A 159 1.39 15.67 12.66
CA LEU A 159 0.01 15.24 12.85
C LEU A 159 -0.98 16.39 12.61
N PRO A 160 -2.12 16.10 11.95
CA PRO A 160 -3.24 17.04 11.88
C PRO A 160 -3.65 17.55 13.27
N PRO A 161 -3.96 18.84 13.44
CA PRO A 161 -4.31 19.42 14.76
C PRO A 161 -5.46 18.69 15.48
N ALA A 162 -6.43 18.19 14.71
CA ALA A 162 -7.55 17.41 15.25
C ALA A 162 -7.09 16.11 15.93
N LEU A 163 -6.06 15.45 15.38
CA LEU A 163 -5.48 14.23 15.95
C LEU A 163 -4.62 14.55 17.16
N VAL A 164 -3.83 15.63 17.13
CA VAL A 164 -3.05 16.07 18.30
C VAL A 164 -3.98 16.33 19.50
N LYS A 165 -5.09 17.05 19.28
CA LYS A 165 -6.09 17.31 20.32
C LYS A 165 -6.72 16.02 20.86
N ALA A 166 -7.08 15.08 19.98
CA ALA A 166 -7.67 13.81 20.38
C ALA A 166 -6.68 12.93 21.18
N ILE A 167 -5.40 12.93 20.77
CA ILE A 167 -4.33 12.21 21.47
C ILE A 167 -4.05 12.82 22.83
N ALA A 168 -4.00 14.15 22.94
CA ALA A 168 -3.82 14.84 24.23
C ALA A 168 -4.94 14.50 25.22
N LEU A 169 -6.19 14.40 24.76
CA LEU A 169 -7.34 13.98 25.56
C LEU A 169 -7.26 12.50 25.99
N ALA A 170 -6.58 11.65 25.20
CA ALA A 170 -6.45 10.22 25.47
C ALA A 170 -5.28 9.85 26.41
N SER A 171 -4.39 10.80 26.74
CA SER A 171 -3.27 10.65 27.68
C SER A 171 -2.40 9.38 27.50
N PRO A 172 -1.75 9.17 26.34
CA PRO A 172 -0.93 7.99 26.10
C PRO A 172 0.45 8.03 26.81
N PRO A 173 1.10 6.86 27.01
CA PRO A 173 2.49 6.80 27.48
C PRO A 173 3.43 7.56 26.52
N ARG A 174 4.35 8.38 27.04
CA ARG A 174 5.17 9.30 26.21
C ARG A 174 6.43 8.62 25.66
N GLY A 175 6.92 9.14 24.52
CA GLY A 175 8.33 8.97 24.10
C GLY A 175 8.63 7.95 23.01
N ARG A 176 7.62 7.32 22.39
CA ARG A 176 7.80 6.41 21.24
C ARG A 176 6.68 6.58 20.22
N VAL A 177 6.97 6.39 18.92
CA VAL A 177 5.98 6.49 17.84
C VAL A 177 4.83 5.49 18.02
N CYS A 178 5.10 4.32 18.59
CA CYS A 178 4.07 3.34 18.97
C CYS A 178 3.01 3.93 19.91
N ALA A 179 3.34 4.92 20.75
CA ALA A 179 2.36 5.60 21.59
C ALA A 179 1.41 6.48 20.78
N VAL A 180 1.91 7.13 19.72
CA VAL A 180 1.08 7.89 18.78
C VAL A 180 0.13 6.94 18.06
N LYS A 181 0.63 5.81 17.53
CA LYS A 181 -0.21 4.78 16.89
C LYS A 181 -1.28 4.25 17.85
N PHE A 182 -0.93 3.94 19.09
CA PHE A 182 -1.87 3.47 20.11
C PHE A 182 -2.96 4.51 20.40
N ALA A 183 -2.57 5.79 20.56
CA ALA A 183 -3.51 6.87 20.82
C ALA A 183 -4.44 7.17 19.64
N VAL A 184 -3.93 7.07 18.40
CA VAL A 184 -4.76 7.17 17.20
C VAL A 184 -5.72 5.98 17.11
N ALA A 185 -5.25 4.76 17.34
CA ALA A 185 -6.10 3.58 17.31
C ALA A 185 -7.20 3.62 18.39
N SER A 186 -6.87 4.09 19.61
CA SER A 186 -7.84 4.22 20.69
C SER A 186 -8.91 5.27 20.40
N THR A 187 -8.53 6.43 19.86
CA THR A 187 -9.47 7.51 19.48
C THR A 187 -10.35 7.14 18.29
N LEU A 188 -9.83 6.40 17.31
CA LEU A 188 -10.66 5.85 16.22
C LEU A 188 -11.63 4.78 16.73
N ARG A 189 -11.20 3.95 17.68
CA ARG A 189 -12.06 2.91 18.28
C ARG A 189 -13.19 3.53 19.12
N THR A 190 -12.93 4.58 19.91
CA THR A 190 -13.98 5.27 20.67
C THR A 190 -15.01 5.92 19.73
N ARG A 191 -14.58 6.59 18.65
CA ARG A 191 -15.49 7.19 17.65
C ARG A 191 -16.41 6.16 16.99
N LYS A 192 -15.88 4.99 16.59
CA LYS A 192 -16.72 3.92 16.04
C LYS A 192 -17.78 3.46 17.04
N THR A 193 -17.40 3.28 18.31
CA THR A 193 -18.36 2.83 19.34
C THR A 193 -19.42 3.87 19.70
N THR A 194 -19.11 5.17 19.60
CA THR A 194 -20.11 6.23 19.83
C THR A 194 -21.09 6.33 18.67
N THR A 195 -20.62 6.22 17.42
CA THR A 195 -21.51 6.21 16.25
C THR A 195 -22.46 5.00 16.26
N THR A 196 -21.97 3.79 16.59
CA THR A 196 -22.83 2.60 16.69
C THR A 196 -23.85 2.70 17.83
N LYS A 197 -23.51 3.36 18.96
CA LYS A 197 -24.45 3.60 20.06
C LYS A 197 -25.47 4.69 19.73
N GLU A 198 -25.08 5.75 19.01
CA GLU A 198 -25.99 6.81 18.56
C GLU A 198 -26.98 6.30 17.49
N GLU A 199 -26.53 5.48 16.54
CA GLU A 199 -27.42 4.82 15.56
C GLU A 199 -28.42 3.87 16.24
N THR A 200 -27.96 3.08 17.22
CA THR A 200 -28.87 2.20 17.99
C THR A 200 -29.87 2.98 18.85
N THR A 201 -29.49 4.18 19.30
CA THR A 201 -30.38 5.06 20.08
C THR A 201 -31.38 5.78 19.18
N GLN A 202 -30.99 6.23 17.99
CA GLN A 202 -31.91 6.80 17.00
C GLN A 202 -32.89 5.77 16.43
N MET A 203 -32.47 4.51 16.28
CA MET A 203 -33.37 3.43 15.84
C MET A 203 -34.42 3.07 16.91
N LYS A 204 -34.08 3.19 18.20
CA LYS A 204 -35.02 3.01 19.32
C LYS A 204 -35.98 4.20 19.52
N ILE A 205 -35.51 5.42 19.30
CA ILE A 205 -36.36 6.63 19.40
C ILE A 205 -37.36 6.71 18.23
N THR A 206 -36.96 6.24 17.04
CA THR A 206 -37.87 6.19 15.87
C THR A 206 -38.87 5.02 15.95
N GLY A 207 -38.51 3.92 16.62
CA GLY A 207 -39.41 2.79 16.86
C GLY A 207 -40.49 3.02 17.93
N ALA A 208 -40.37 4.05 18.77
CA ALA A 208 -41.31 4.33 19.86
C ALA A 208 -42.43 5.32 19.49
N ARG A 209 -42.42 5.91 18.27
CA ARG A 209 -43.38 6.96 17.88
C ARG A 209 -44.49 6.53 16.90
N ASN A 210 -44.51 5.27 16.48
CA ASN A 210 -45.56 4.72 15.59
C ASN A 210 -46.56 3.81 16.33
N GLY A 211 -47.11 4.30 17.43
CA GLY A 211 -48.11 3.57 18.19
C GLY A 211 -49.01 4.47 19.02
N ARG A 212 -49.71 5.41 18.38
CA ARG A 212 -50.98 5.98 18.89
C ARG A 212 -51.62 6.96 17.90
N GLY A 213 -52.85 6.64 17.49
CA GLY A 213 -53.88 7.65 17.21
C GLY A 213 -54.05 8.05 15.75
N ALA A 214 -54.92 7.33 15.05
CA ALA A 214 -55.52 7.79 13.82
C ALA A 214 -56.67 8.78 14.13
N ILE A 215 -56.78 9.79 13.25
CA ILE A 215 -57.97 10.55 12.79
C ILE A 215 -58.93 11.21 13.81
N ALA A 216 -58.98 12.55 13.80
CA ALA A 216 -60.07 13.36 13.23
C ALA A 216 -60.05 14.81 13.78
N GLY A 217 -60.29 15.81 12.92
CA GLY A 217 -60.86 17.09 13.36
C GLY A 217 -60.20 18.39 12.87
N ARG A 218 -60.65 18.83 11.69
CA ARG A 218 -61.16 20.19 11.39
C ARG A 218 -60.21 21.40 11.38
N ALA A 219 -60.33 22.13 10.26
CA ALA A 219 -59.65 23.36 9.89
C ALA A 219 -59.92 24.56 10.82
N THR A 220 -58.95 25.47 10.92
CA THR A 220 -59.22 26.92 10.89
C THR A 220 -58.03 27.70 10.32
N THR A 221 -58.36 28.52 9.34
CA THR A 221 -57.59 29.57 8.65
C THR A 221 -57.09 30.65 9.60
N VAL A 222 -55.83 31.09 9.48
CA VAL A 222 -55.43 32.51 9.67
C VAL A 222 -54.27 32.83 8.72
N ALA A 223 -54.50 33.80 7.85
CA ALA A 223 -53.53 34.44 6.99
C ALA A 223 -52.70 35.48 7.78
N ARG A 224 -51.43 35.67 7.42
CA ARG A 224 -50.83 37.02 7.48
C ARG A 224 -49.71 37.22 6.47
N ARG A 225 -49.84 38.36 5.79
CA ARG A 225 -49.01 38.95 4.73
C ARG A 225 -47.63 39.39 5.20
N GLY A 226 -46.76 39.52 4.20
CA GLY A 226 -45.75 40.57 4.07
C GLY A 226 -44.33 40.07 4.35
N THR A 227 -43.26 40.51 3.67
CA THR A 227 -43.03 41.53 2.65
C THR A 227 -41.58 41.29 2.20
N SER A 228 -41.28 41.17 0.90
CA SER A 228 -39.91 41.41 0.36
C SER A 228 -39.78 42.93 0.11
N PRO A 229 -38.60 43.59 0.18
CA PRO A 229 -37.40 43.37 -0.67
C PRO A 229 -36.09 43.57 0.15
N GLY A 230 -34.84 43.44 -0.31
CA GLY A 230 -34.17 43.67 -1.59
C GLY A 230 -32.67 43.91 -1.33
N THR A 231 -31.86 43.65 -2.37
CA THR A 231 -30.58 44.31 -2.73
C THR A 231 -29.38 44.31 -1.77
N ALA A 232 -28.28 43.66 -2.18
CA ALA A 232 -27.01 44.32 -2.56
C ALA A 232 -25.89 43.27 -2.70
N GLU A 233 -25.51 42.92 -3.94
CA GLU A 233 -24.20 42.35 -4.25
C GLU A 233 -23.47 43.38 -5.13
N ASP A 234 -22.52 44.10 -4.53
CA ASP A 234 -21.41 44.81 -5.19
C ASP A 234 -20.19 43.88 -5.09
N GLU A 235 -19.64 43.38 -6.20
CA GLU A 235 -18.57 44.02 -6.98
C GLU A 235 -17.24 44.17 -6.20
N LEU A 236 -16.31 43.22 -6.40
CA LEU A 236 -14.89 43.57 -6.55
C LEU A 236 -14.09 42.43 -7.23
N ASP A 237 -13.99 42.51 -8.55
CA ASP A 237 -12.86 42.00 -9.33
C ASP A 237 -11.97 43.19 -9.67
N ARG A 238 -10.68 43.14 -9.32
CA ARG A 238 -9.59 43.68 -10.15
C ARG A 238 -8.19 43.42 -9.59
N SER A 239 -7.43 42.78 -10.46
CA SER A 239 -6.07 43.14 -10.89
C SER A 239 -4.91 42.99 -9.90
N VAL A 240 -4.06 42.00 -10.20
CA VAL A 240 -2.60 42.20 -10.16
C VAL A 240 -1.99 41.69 -11.47
N LYS A 241 -1.55 42.65 -12.28
CA LYS A 241 -0.60 42.47 -13.38
C LYS A 241 0.53 43.46 -13.11
N ARG A 242 1.68 42.94 -12.67
CA ARG A 242 3.02 43.49 -12.91
C ARG A 242 4.04 42.45 -12.50
#